data_AF-A0A699XX29-F1
#
_entry.id   AF-A0A699XX29-F1
#
_cell.length_a   1.000
_cell.length_b   1.000
_cell.length_c   1.000
_cell.angle_alpha   90.00
_cell.angle_beta   90.00
_cell.angle_gamma   90.00
#
_symmetry.space_group_name_H-M   'P 1'
#
loop_
_entity.id
_entity.type
_entity.pdbx_description
1 polymer ?
#
loop_
_entity_poly.entity_id
_entity_poly.type
_entity_poly.pdbx_seq_one_letter_code
_entity_poly.pdbx_strand_id
1 'polypeptide(L)' 'SVQYELAVFKAGEDEACAAGRFVHVFVDRASNQPVAIPAGLREAMEQLVV' A
#
# COMPACT_ATOMS: atom_id res chain seq x y z
N SER A 1 4.60 0.34 -8.86
CA SER A 1 4.50 -0.12 -7.47
C SER A 1 3.73 0.91 -6.66
N VAL A 2 3.32 0.58 -5.44
CA VAL A 2 2.67 1.48 -4.49
C VAL A 2 3.47 1.47 -3.20
N GLN A 3 3.73 2.64 -2.64
CA GLN A 3 4.41 2.78 -1.35
C GLN A 3 3.36 3.07 -0.28
N TYR A 4 3.41 2.32 0.80
CA TYR A 4 2.51 2.49 1.93
C TYR A 4 3.30 2.90 3.15
N GLU A 5 2.75 3.85 3.89
CA GLU A 5 3.17 4.20 5.23
C GLU A 5 2.03 3.82 6.17
N LEU A 6 2.38 3.21 7.30
CA LEU A 6 1.39 2.72 8.27
C LEU A 6 1.89 2.93 9.69
N ALA A 7 0.93 3.10 10.59
CA ALA A 7 1.14 3.17 12.03
C ALA A 7 0.18 2.21 12.73
N VAL A 8 0.68 1.56 13.78
CA VAL A 8 -0.09 0.66 14.64
C VAL A 8 -0.31 1.37 15.96
N PHE A 9 -1.57 1.43 16.38
CA PHE A 9 -2.00 2.08 17.60
C PHE A 9 -2.62 1.04 18.53
N LYS A 10 -2.35 1.17 19.83
CA LYS A 10 -3.13 0.43 20.83
C LYS A 10 -4.51 1.08 20.93
N ALA A 11 -5.51 0.28 21.28
CA ALA A 11 -6.87 0.78 21.42
C ALA A 11 -6.93 1.90 22.49
N GLY A 12 -7.38 3.09 22.08
CA GLY A 12 -7.50 4.26 22.95
C GLY A 12 -6.23 5.09 23.11
N GLU A 13 -5.13 4.74 22.42
CA GLU A 13 -3.90 5.55 22.40
C GLU A 13 -3.79 6.30 21.07
N ASP A 14 -3.51 7.61 21.14
CA ASP A 14 -3.27 8.45 19.97
C ASP A 14 -1.82 8.38 19.46
N GLU A 15 -0.91 7.79 20.25
CA GLU A 15 0.48 7.59 19.88
C GLU A 15 0.70 6.21 19.23
N ALA A 16 1.41 6.19 18.11
CA ALA A 16 1.72 4.95 17.41
C ALA A 16 2.74 4.12 18.21
N CYS A 17 2.41 2.88 18.51
CA CYS A 17 3.36 1.96 19.16
C CYS A 17 4.34 1.32 18.17
N ALA A 18 4.04 1.39 16.87
CA ALA A 18 4.95 1.03 15.78
C ALA A 18 4.57 1.80 14.52
N ALA A 19 5.58 2.15 13.71
CA ALA A 19 5.39 2.72 12.39
C ALA A 19 6.24 1.96 11.37
N GLY A 20 5.79 1.90 10.13
CA GLY A 20 6.46 1.14 9.09
C GLY A 20 6.09 1.58 7.69
N ARG A 21 6.87 1.07 6.74
CA ARG A 21 6.61 1.25 5.32
C ARG A 21 6.81 -0.04 4.56
N PHE A 22 6.03 -0.24 3.50
CA PHE A 22 6.25 -1.35 2.58
C PHE A 22 5.92 -0.96 1.15
N VAL A 23 6.45 -1.72 0.21
CA VAL A 23 6.23 -1.52 -1.23
C VAL A 23 5.46 -2.70 -1.78
N HIS A 24 4.31 -2.44 -2.38
CA HIS A 24 3.53 -3.44 -3.10
C HIS A 24 3.85 -3.35 -4.60
N VAL A 25 4.28 -4.47 -5.18
CA VAL A 25 4.51 -4.64 -6.62
C VAL A 25 3.44 -5.54 -7.22
N PHE A 26 3.06 -5.24 -8.46
CA PHE A 26 2.11 -6.05 -9.23
C PHE A 26 2.90 -6.92 -10.18
N VAL A 27 2.60 -8.21 -10.18
CA VAL A 27 3.25 -9.20 -11.04
C VAL A 27 2.20 -10.05 -11.75
N ASP A 28 2.51 -10.48 -12.96
CA ASP A 28 1.75 -11.53 -13.62
C ASP A 28 1.91 -12.85 -12.86
N ARG A 29 0.80 -13.55 -12.61
CA ARG A 29 0.75 -14.74 -11.74
C ARG A 29 1.48 -15.93 -12.33
N ALA A 30 1.51 -16.06 -13.66
CA ALA A 30 2.09 -17.21 -14.34
C ALA A 30 3.60 -17.06 -14.51
N SER A 31 4.05 -15.86 -14.88
CA SER A 31 5.46 -15.57 -15.19
C SER A 31 6.26 -14.97 -14.03
N ASN A 32 5.58 -14.50 -12.96
CA ASN A 32 6.17 -13.71 -11.88
C ASN A 32 6.89 -12.43 -12.37
N GLN A 33 6.54 -11.93 -13.55
CA GLN A 33 7.13 -10.71 -14.10
C GLN A 33 6.34 -9.46 -13.67
N PRO A 34 7.01 -8.31 -13.49
CA PRO A 34 6.33 -7.05 -13.16
C PRO A 34 5.32 -6.64 -14.22
N VAL A 35 4.16 -6.14 -13.77
CA VAL A 35 3.12 -5.59 -14.65
C VAL A 35 2.67 -4.21 -14.18
N ALA A 36 2.01 -3.48 -15.07
CA ALA A 36 1.38 -2.22 -14.72
C ALA A 36 0.27 -2.42 -13.68
N ILE A 37 0.07 -1.40 -12.83
CA ILE A 37 -1.05 -1.37 -11.89
C ILE A 37 -2.35 -1.30 -12.70
N PRO A 38 -3.33 -2.18 -12.47
CA PRO A 38 -4.64 -2.10 -13.12
C PRO A 38 -5.28 -0.72 -12.94
N ALA A 39 -5.87 -0.16 -14.00
CA ALA A 39 -6.34 1.22 -14.03
C ALA A 39 -7.32 1.56 -12.90
N GLY A 40 -8.38 0.76 -12.70
CA GLY A 40 -9.35 1.01 -11.62
C GLY A 40 -8.76 0.94 -10.21
N LEU A 41 -7.72 0.13 -10.00
CA LEU A 41 -7.02 0.09 -8.71
C LEU A 41 -6.14 1.32 -8.51
N ARG A 42 -5.45 1.76 -9.58
CA ARG A 42 -4.68 3.02 -9.56
C ARG A 42 -5.59 4.20 -9.22
N GLU A 43 -6.72 4.33 -9.91
CA GLU A 43 -7.68 5.42 -9.70
C GLU A 43 -8.20 5.44 -8.25
N ALA A 44 -8.57 4.28 -7.69
CA ALA A 44 -9.01 4.18 -6.31
C ALA A 44 -7.91 4.57 -5.31
N MET A 45 -6.66 4.21 -5.57
CA MET A 45 -5.52 4.57 -4.71
C MET A 45 -5.19 6.05 -4.76
N GLU A 46 -5.30 6.69 -5.92
CA GLU A 46 -5.05 8.12 -6.09
C GLU A 46 -6.02 8.96 -5.25
N GLN A 47 -7.21 8.45 -4.93
CA GLN A 47 -8.17 9.10 -4.02
C GLN A 47 -7.77 9.04 -2.54
N LEU A 48 -6.83 8.17 -2.17
CA LEU A 48 -6.36 8.01 -0.78
C LEU A 48 -5.14 8.88 -0.47
N VAL A 49 -4.50 9.42 -1.50
CA VAL A 49 -3.35 10.32 -1.35
C VAL A 49 -3.88 11.68 -0.90
N VAL A 50 -3.50 12.07 0.32
CA VAL A 50 -3.81 13.38 0.92
C VAL A 50 -2.66 14.35 0.65
#